data_AF-A0A7W6CUN8-F1
#
_entry.id   AF-A0A7W6CUN8-F1
#
_cell.length_a   1.000
_cell.length_b   1.000
_cell.length_c   1.000
_cell.angle_alpha   90.00
_cell.angle_beta   90.00
_cell.angle_gamma   90.00
#
_symmetry.space_group_name_H-M   'P 1'
#
loop_
_entity.id
_entity.type
_entity.pdbx_description
1 polymer ?
#
loop_
_entity_poly.entity_id
_entity_poly.type
_entity_poly.pdbx_seq_one_letter_code
_entity_poly.pdbx_strand_id
1 'polypeptide(L)'
;MTGTGSVHASCVVVGEAGVLIRGPSGAGKSSLSAALIERAQAAGLFARLVADDRTRLSLAGGRLVAEAPDVLKGLIERRGVGLLRLPALSACVVRFVADIEVQPERMPEPDAATARLLDVPLPRIAVRRGDPEAAALLLFTVRNWPAPDREASELAFAPQHGKMKRLAPHAPVQRNGRPMAADPDPERNEFCAKTA
;
A
#
# COMPACT_ATOMS: atom_id res chain seq x y z
N MET A 1 -24.54 -1.46 3.02
CA MET A 1 -24.61 -2.51 1.99
C MET A 1 -23.49 -3.51 2.23
N THR A 2 -23.82 -4.77 2.51
CA THR A 2 -22.84 -5.86 2.67
C THR A 2 -22.58 -6.49 1.29
N GLY A 3 -21.68 -5.89 0.51
CA GLY A 3 -21.23 -6.50 -0.74
C GLY A 3 -20.23 -7.62 -0.45
N THR A 4 -20.35 -8.74 -1.16
CA THR A 4 -19.35 -9.81 -1.18
C THR A 4 -18.97 -10.14 -2.62
N GLY A 5 -17.71 -10.49 -2.83
CA GLY A 5 -17.18 -10.86 -4.15
C GLY A 5 -15.99 -11.80 -4.05
N SER A 6 -15.62 -12.44 -5.14
CA SER A 6 -14.41 -13.28 -5.22
C SER A 6 -13.60 -12.86 -6.43
N VAL A 7 -12.29 -12.70 -6.26
CA VAL A 7 -11.39 -12.22 -7.32
C VAL A 7 -10.18 -13.13 -7.48
N HIS A 8 -9.67 -13.22 -8.70
CA HIS A 8 -8.40 -13.88 -9.02
C HIS A 8 -7.22 -12.97 -8.63
N ALA A 9 -6.84 -13.04 -7.36
CA ALA A 9 -5.82 -12.22 -6.75
C ALA A 9 -5.15 -12.97 -5.60
N SER A 10 -3.89 -12.61 -5.34
CA SER A 10 -3.20 -12.97 -4.10
C SER A 10 -3.30 -11.78 -3.14
N CYS A 11 -3.30 -12.04 -1.84
CA CYS A 11 -3.37 -11.00 -0.83
C CYS A 11 -2.35 -11.26 0.27
N VAL A 12 -1.57 -10.22 0.61
CA VAL A 12 -0.59 -10.26 1.70
C VAL A 12 -0.79 -9.06 2.62
N VAL A 13 -0.39 -9.20 3.87
CA VAL A 13 -0.28 -8.08 4.82
C VAL A 13 1.18 -7.70 4.97
N VAL A 14 1.46 -6.41 4.96
CA VAL A 14 2.75 -5.80 5.34
C VAL A 14 2.48 -4.72 6.39
N GLY A 15 3.01 -4.88 7.60
CA GLY A 15 2.62 -4.08 8.76
C GLY A 15 1.12 -4.22 9.02
N GLU A 16 0.38 -3.13 8.88
CA GLU A 16 -1.09 -3.09 9.00
C GLU A 16 -1.81 -3.04 7.64
N ALA A 17 -1.06 -2.99 6.53
CA ALA A 17 -1.62 -2.76 5.20
C ALA A 17 -1.80 -4.08 4.44
N GLY A 18 -3.04 -4.40 4.06
CA GLY A 18 -3.33 -5.43 3.08
C GLY A 18 -3.01 -4.94 1.67
N VAL A 19 -2.24 -5.71 0.93
CA VAL A 19 -1.91 -5.47 -0.48
C VAL A 19 -2.56 -6.58 -1.31
N LEU A 20 -3.52 -6.20 -2.15
CA LEU A 20 -4.20 -7.10 -3.07
C LEU A 20 -3.47 -7.09 -4.42
N ILE A 21 -2.86 -8.21 -4.79
CA ILE A 21 -2.07 -8.36 -6.01
C ILE A 21 -2.92 -9.02 -7.08
N ARG A 22 -3.27 -8.28 -8.13
CA ARG A 22 -4.06 -8.74 -9.27
C ARG A 22 -3.19 -8.85 -10.52
N GLY A 23 -3.74 -9.53 -11.52
CA GLY A 23 -3.09 -9.71 -12.81
C GLY A 23 -3.53 -11.02 -13.47
N PRO A 24 -3.27 -11.18 -14.77
CA PRO A 24 -3.67 -12.37 -15.51
C PRO A 24 -3.08 -13.66 -14.93
N SER A 25 -3.62 -14.81 -15.35
CA SER A 25 -3.02 -16.10 -15.00
C SER A 25 -1.58 -16.17 -15.50
N GLY A 26 -0.67 -16.73 -14.68
CA GLY A 26 0.76 -16.78 -14.99
C GLY A 26 1.49 -15.42 -14.93
N ALA A 27 0.85 -14.34 -14.48
CA ALA A 27 1.50 -13.03 -14.32
C ALA A 27 2.58 -12.99 -13.22
N GLY A 28 2.58 -13.98 -12.30
CA GLY A 28 3.52 -14.04 -11.18
C GLY A 28 2.98 -13.50 -9.85
N LYS A 29 1.65 -13.44 -9.66
CA LYS A 29 1.00 -12.97 -8.42
C LYS A 29 1.54 -13.65 -7.16
N SER A 30 1.61 -14.99 -7.16
CA SER A 30 2.13 -15.79 -6.04
C SER A 30 3.61 -15.50 -5.79
N SER A 31 4.42 -15.44 -6.86
CA SER A 31 5.85 -15.10 -6.76
C SER A 31 6.08 -13.71 -6.17
N LEU A 32 5.30 -12.71 -6.62
CA LEU A 32 5.37 -11.34 -6.10
C LEU A 32 4.91 -11.27 -4.63
N SER A 33 3.84 -11.98 -4.28
CA SER A 33 3.34 -12.07 -2.90
C SER A 33 4.41 -12.60 -1.96
N ALA A 34 5.07 -13.70 -2.34
CA ALA A 34 6.11 -14.30 -1.52
C ALA A 34 7.36 -13.42 -1.44
N ALA A 35 7.81 -12.83 -2.55
CA ALA A 35 8.92 -11.89 -2.56
C ALA A 35 8.66 -10.65 -1.68
N LEU A 36 7.43 -10.13 -1.69
CA LEU A 36 7.03 -9.01 -0.84
C LEU A 36 7.05 -9.40 0.65
N ILE A 37 6.55 -10.59 1.00
CA ILE A 37 6.61 -11.11 2.37
C ILE A 37 8.07 -11.26 2.83
N GLU A 38 8.90 -11.95 2.04
CA GLU A 38 10.31 -12.18 2.36
C GLU A 38 11.07 -10.85 2.56
N ARG A 39 10.87 -9.89 1.64
CA ARG A 39 11.55 -8.58 1.69
C ARG A 39 11.07 -7.71 2.85
N ALA A 40 9.77 -7.73 3.17
CA ALA A 40 9.23 -7.03 4.33
C ALA A 40 9.77 -7.62 5.65
N GLN A 41 9.82 -8.95 5.76
CA GLN A 41 10.38 -9.63 6.93
C GLN A 41 11.88 -9.35 7.09
N ALA A 42 12.64 -9.37 6.01
CA ALA A 42 14.06 -8.99 6.00
C ALA A 42 14.28 -7.53 6.44
N ALA A 43 13.32 -6.64 6.15
CA ALA A 43 13.29 -5.26 6.63
C ALA A 43 12.77 -5.11 8.08
N GLY A 44 12.53 -6.20 8.80
CA GLY A 44 12.05 -6.20 10.19
C GLY A 44 10.55 -5.92 10.35
N LEU A 45 9.77 -5.95 9.27
CA LEU A 45 8.33 -5.70 9.31
C LEU A 45 7.54 -7.01 9.46
N PHE A 46 6.38 -6.92 10.11
CA PHE A 46 5.40 -7.98 10.07
C PHE A 46 4.90 -8.18 8.64
N ALA A 47 4.95 -9.40 8.11
CA ALA A 47 4.29 -9.74 6.86
C ALA A 47 3.81 -11.18 6.81
N ARG A 48 2.62 -11.40 6.24
CA ARG A 48 1.95 -12.70 6.16
C ARG A 48 1.13 -12.83 4.89
N LEU A 49 0.97 -14.07 4.43
CA LEU A 49 -0.01 -14.40 3.40
C LEU A 49 -1.42 -14.27 4.00
N VAL A 50 -2.39 -13.81 3.21
CA VAL A 50 -3.81 -13.88 3.55
C VAL A 50 -4.48 -14.88 2.62
N ALA A 51 -4.28 -14.73 1.32
CA ALA A 51 -4.85 -15.59 0.29
C ALA A 51 -3.92 -15.71 -0.91
N ASP A 52 -3.98 -16.82 -1.63
CA ASP A 52 -3.34 -17.00 -2.94
C ASP A 52 -4.34 -17.57 -3.96
N ASP A 53 -4.14 -17.24 -5.24
CA ASP A 53 -5.00 -17.53 -6.39
C ASP A 53 -6.42 -16.93 -6.35
N ARG A 54 -7.18 -17.19 -5.29
CA ARG A 54 -8.51 -16.61 -5.05
C ARG A 54 -8.58 -15.92 -3.71
N THR A 55 -9.09 -14.69 -3.74
CA THR A 55 -9.34 -13.87 -2.56
C THR A 55 -10.82 -13.54 -2.47
N ARG A 56 -11.46 -13.83 -1.33
CA ARG A 56 -12.81 -13.37 -1.01
C ARG A 56 -12.73 -11.94 -0.52
N LEU A 57 -13.61 -11.09 -1.03
CA LEU A 57 -13.72 -9.68 -0.66
C LEU A 57 -15.08 -9.42 -0.02
N SER A 58 -15.09 -8.62 1.03
CA SER A 58 -16.30 -8.16 1.70
C SER A 58 -16.17 -6.71 2.15
N LEU A 59 -17.30 -6.06 2.40
CA LEU A 59 -17.35 -4.74 3.01
C LEU A 59 -17.65 -4.83 4.50
N ALA A 60 -16.79 -4.22 5.33
CA ALA A 60 -17.00 -4.09 6.76
C ALA A 60 -16.60 -2.69 7.24
N GLY A 61 -17.56 -1.93 7.79
CA GLY A 61 -17.30 -0.58 8.31
C GLY A 61 -16.71 0.39 7.28
N GLY A 62 -17.17 0.33 6.03
CA GLY A 62 -16.68 1.16 4.93
C GLY A 62 -15.30 0.76 4.39
N ARG A 63 -14.72 -0.34 4.87
CA ARG A 63 -13.41 -0.85 4.45
C ARG A 63 -13.57 -2.16 3.68
N LEU A 64 -12.68 -2.35 2.71
CA LEU A 64 -12.56 -3.59 1.98
C LEU A 64 -11.77 -4.60 2.82
N VAL A 65 -12.37 -5.75 3.10
CA VAL A 65 -11.75 -6.87 3.81
C VAL A 65 -11.47 -7.99 2.82
N ALA A 66 -10.26 -8.54 2.89
CA ALA A 66 -9.82 -9.68 2.09
C ALA A 66 -9.62 -10.92 2.98
N GLU A 67 -10.09 -12.06 2.51
CA GLU A 67 -10.02 -13.35 3.20
C GLU A 67 -9.62 -14.47 2.23
N ALA A 68 -8.90 -15.48 2.74
CA ALA A 68 -8.73 -16.73 2.00
C ALA A 68 -10.04 -17.53 1.98
N PRO A 69 -10.36 -18.19 0.85
CA PRO A 69 -11.23 -19.36 0.83
C PRO A 69 -10.73 -20.42 1.81
N ASP A 70 -11.63 -21.10 2.55
CA ASP A 70 -11.24 -22.05 3.61
C ASP A 70 -10.33 -23.17 3.09
N VAL A 71 -10.56 -23.58 1.85
CA VAL A 71 -9.80 -24.63 1.14
C VAL A 71 -8.36 -24.20 0.79
N LEU A 72 -8.11 -22.89 0.65
CA LEU A 72 -6.83 -22.33 0.19
C LEU A 72 -6.02 -21.66 1.31
N LYS A 73 -6.50 -21.73 2.56
CA LYS A 73 -5.89 -21.03 3.69
C LYS A 73 -4.45 -21.49 3.94
N GLY A 74 -3.51 -20.54 3.90
CA GLY A 74 -2.10 -20.78 4.19
C GLY A 74 -1.34 -21.57 3.12
N LEU A 75 -1.92 -21.75 1.93
CA LEU A 75 -1.27 -22.40 0.80
C LEU A 75 -0.83 -21.36 -0.23
N ILE A 76 0.33 -21.59 -0.83
CA ILE A 76 0.83 -20.85 -1.98
C ILE A 76 1.34 -21.82 -3.04
N GLU A 77 0.96 -21.61 -4.31
CA GLU A 77 1.49 -22.43 -5.40
C GLU A 77 2.76 -21.79 -5.97
N ARG A 78 3.85 -22.55 -6.03
CA ARG A 78 5.05 -22.16 -6.78
C ARG A 78 5.28 -23.14 -7.93
N ARG A 79 5.16 -22.63 -9.17
CA ARG A 79 5.43 -23.41 -10.38
C ARG A 79 6.85 -23.98 -10.34
N GLY A 80 6.96 -25.28 -10.60
CA GLY A 80 8.23 -26.03 -10.53
C GLY A 80 8.57 -26.58 -9.15
N VAL A 81 7.85 -26.19 -8.09
CA VAL A 81 8.05 -26.68 -6.72
C VAL A 81 6.80 -27.39 -6.18
N GLY A 82 5.60 -26.87 -6.47
CA GLY A 82 4.32 -27.38 -5.98
C GLY A 82 3.67 -26.45 -4.95
N LEU A 83 2.73 -27.01 -4.16
CA LEU A 83 2.05 -26.30 -3.09
C LEU A 83 2.92 -26.22 -1.83
N LEU A 84 3.11 -25.01 -1.30
CA LEU A 84 3.86 -24.75 -0.08
C LEU A 84 2.93 -24.18 0.99
N ARG A 85 3.26 -24.44 2.27
CA ARG A 85 2.60 -23.79 3.41
C ARG A 85 3.39 -22.57 3.85
N LEU A 86 2.70 -21.45 4.01
CA LEU A 86 3.23 -20.24 4.61
C LEU A 86 2.41 -19.85 5.85
N PRO A 87 3.02 -19.23 6.87
CA PRO A 87 2.27 -18.56 7.93
C PRO A 87 1.28 -17.56 7.31
N ALA A 88 0.00 -17.71 7.66
CA ALA A 88 -1.07 -16.93 7.07
C ALA A 88 -2.05 -16.35 8.11
N LEU A 89 -2.65 -15.23 7.76
CA LEU A 89 -3.78 -14.62 8.48
C LEU A 89 -5.09 -15.05 7.83
N SER A 90 -6.17 -15.08 8.61
CA SER A 90 -7.51 -15.39 8.08
C SER A 90 -8.09 -14.25 7.25
N ALA A 91 -7.81 -13.01 7.62
CA ALA A 91 -8.37 -11.82 7.01
C ALA A 91 -7.43 -10.62 7.14
N CYS A 92 -7.61 -9.61 6.28
CA CYS A 92 -6.98 -8.30 6.45
C CYS A 92 -7.84 -7.18 5.84
N VAL A 93 -7.55 -5.93 6.24
CA VAL A 93 -8.07 -4.75 5.55
C VAL A 93 -7.18 -4.44 4.36
N VAL A 94 -7.77 -4.40 3.16
CA VAL A 94 -7.06 -4.01 1.94
C VAL A 94 -6.85 -2.50 1.94
N ARG A 95 -5.60 -2.07 1.80
CA ARG A 95 -5.21 -0.66 1.67
C ARG A 95 -4.62 -0.32 0.32
N PHE A 96 -4.10 -1.30 -0.42
CA PHE A 96 -3.51 -1.11 -1.74
C PHE A 96 -3.94 -2.20 -2.71
N VAL A 97 -4.01 -1.83 -3.99
CA VAL A 97 -4.15 -2.76 -5.10
C VAL A 97 -2.88 -2.68 -5.94
N ALA A 98 -2.23 -3.82 -6.17
CA ALA A 98 -1.08 -3.93 -7.06
C ALA A 98 -1.50 -4.69 -8.33
N ASP A 99 -1.46 -4.04 -9.49
CA ASP A 99 -1.84 -4.65 -10.76
C ASP A 99 -0.61 -5.02 -11.57
N ILE A 100 -0.44 -6.31 -11.85
CA ILE A 100 0.63 -6.79 -12.72
C ILE A 100 0.22 -6.60 -14.19
N GLU A 101 0.98 -5.75 -14.88
CA GLU A 101 0.74 -5.34 -16.26
C GLU A 101 1.95 -5.60 -17.16
N VAL A 102 1.75 -5.76 -18.46
CA VAL A 102 2.85 -5.99 -19.40
C VAL A 102 3.74 -4.75 -19.51
N GLN A 103 3.13 -3.58 -19.61
CA GLN A 103 3.83 -2.31 -19.75
C GLN A 103 3.03 -1.22 -19.04
N PRO A 104 3.25 -1.02 -17.73
CA PRO A 104 2.56 0.03 -17.00
C PRO A 104 3.00 1.40 -17.51
N GLU A 105 2.09 2.36 -17.48
CA GLU A 105 2.39 3.75 -17.80
C GLU A 105 3.36 4.34 -16.77
N ARG A 106 4.34 5.13 -17.24
CA ARG A 106 5.36 5.74 -16.35
C ARG A 106 4.74 6.74 -15.36
N MET A 107 3.71 7.46 -15.81
CA MET A 107 2.94 8.40 -15.01
C MET A 107 1.47 8.19 -15.34
N PRO A 108 0.76 7.32 -14.61
CA PRO A 108 -0.65 7.09 -14.87
C PRO A 108 -1.46 8.36 -14.56
N GLU A 109 -2.50 8.61 -15.36
CA GLU A 109 -3.50 9.61 -15.03
C GLU A 109 -4.14 9.33 -13.65
N PRO A 110 -4.63 10.34 -12.91
CA PRO A 110 -5.11 10.17 -11.53
C PRO A 110 -6.18 9.07 -11.36
N ASP A 111 -7.05 8.91 -12.36
CA ASP A 111 -8.08 7.87 -12.37
C ASP A 111 -7.49 6.46 -12.53
N ALA A 112 -6.42 6.33 -13.31
CA ALA A 112 -5.67 5.08 -13.45
C ALA A 112 -4.85 4.75 -12.19
N ALA A 113 -4.55 5.73 -11.33
CA ALA A 113 -3.92 5.49 -10.02
C ALA A 113 -4.90 5.02 -8.92
N THR A 114 -6.18 4.82 -9.26
CA THR A 114 -7.22 4.36 -8.32
C THR A 114 -7.91 3.10 -8.83
N ALA A 115 -8.02 2.07 -7.98
CA ALA A 115 -8.84 0.89 -8.24
C ALA A 115 -10.13 0.97 -7.41
N ARG A 116 -11.28 0.62 -8.00
CA ARG A 116 -12.55 0.48 -7.28
C ARG A 116 -12.92 -0.99 -7.13
N LEU A 117 -13.11 -1.43 -5.89
CA LEU A 117 -13.49 -2.81 -5.55
C LEU A 117 -14.61 -2.75 -4.52
N LEU A 118 -15.78 -3.33 -4.85
CA LEU A 118 -17.00 -3.21 -4.05
C LEU A 118 -17.28 -1.75 -3.66
N ASP A 119 -17.17 -0.85 -4.65
CA ASP A 119 -17.32 0.61 -4.53
C ASP A 119 -16.31 1.34 -3.63
N VAL A 120 -15.35 0.63 -3.03
CA VAL A 120 -14.27 1.25 -2.24
C VAL A 120 -13.12 1.68 -3.18
N PRO A 121 -12.80 2.98 -3.27
CA PRO A 121 -11.61 3.44 -3.97
C PRO A 121 -10.35 3.10 -3.16
N LEU A 122 -9.37 2.51 -3.83
CA LEU A 122 -8.09 2.13 -3.24
C LEU A 122 -6.94 2.63 -4.12
N PRO A 123 -5.82 3.08 -3.53
CA PRO A 123 -4.60 3.36 -4.27
C PRO A 123 -4.18 2.15 -5.10
N ARG A 124 -4.00 2.37 -6.40
CA ARG A 124 -3.55 1.37 -7.36
C ARG A 124 -2.10 1.63 -7.73
N ILE A 125 -1.29 0.58 -7.63
CA ILE A 125 0.11 0.56 -8.01
C ILE A 125 0.24 -0.39 -9.20
N ALA A 126 0.52 0.15 -10.38
CA ALA A 126 0.81 -0.69 -11.54
C ALA A 126 2.25 -1.20 -11.43
N VAL A 127 2.44 -2.52 -11.55
CA VAL A 127 3.75 -3.16 -11.51
C VAL A 127 3.97 -3.90 -12.83
N ARG A 128 5.18 -3.78 -13.38
CA ARG A 128 5.52 -4.46 -14.63
C ARG A 128 5.69 -5.96 -14.40
N ARG A 129 5.15 -6.78 -15.29
CA ARG A 129 5.28 -8.24 -15.26
C ARG A 129 6.75 -8.64 -15.35
N GLY A 130 7.18 -9.51 -14.43
CA GLY A 130 8.55 -9.99 -14.37
C GLY A 130 9.56 -8.93 -13.92
N ASP A 131 9.11 -7.81 -13.37
CA ASP A 131 10.01 -6.81 -12.80
C ASP A 131 10.62 -7.30 -11.48
N PRO A 132 11.95 -7.49 -11.39
CA PRO A 132 12.60 -7.93 -10.15
C PRO A 132 12.43 -6.92 -9.01
N GLU A 133 12.19 -5.63 -9.32
CA GLU A 133 12.06 -4.58 -8.31
C GLU A 133 10.62 -4.38 -7.82
N ALA A 134 9.64 -5.10 -8.38
CA ALA A 134 8.23 -4.92 -8.02
C ALA A 134 7.96 -5.06 -6.50
N ALA A 135 8.59 -6.04 -5.84
CA ALA A 135 8.46 -6.21 -4.40
C ALA A 135 9.08 -5.04 -3.61
N ALA A 136 10.21 -4.50 -4.09
CA ALA A 136 10.86 -3.35 -3.47
C ALA A 136 10.01 -2.08 -3.62
N LEU A 137 9.44 -1.84 -4.80
CA LEU A 137 8.51 -0.74 -5.08
C LEU A 137 7.29 -0.81 -4.17
N LEU A 138 6.64 -1.97 -4.06
CA LEU A 138 5.46 -2.15 -3.21
C LEU A 138 5.80 -1.92 -1.74
N LEU A 139 6.91 -2.48 -1.25
CA LEU A 139 7.38 -2.27 0.11
C LEU A 139 7.69 -0.79 0.40
N PHE A 140 8.40 -0.12 -0.51
CA PHE A 140 8.69 1.30 -0.38
C PHE A 140 7.41 2.13 -0.33
N THR A 141 6.45 1.83 -1.21
CA THR A 141 5.17 2.53 -1.25
C THR A 141 4.40 2.35 0.05
N VAL A 142 4.24 1.11 0.52
CA VAL A 142 3.54 0.82 1.79
C VAL A 142 4.17 1.54 2.98
N ARG A 143 5.50 1.62 3.03
CA ARG A 143 6.23 2.28 4.14
C ARG A 143 6.09 3.80 4.14
N ASN A 144 6.01 4.41 2.96
CA ASN A 144 6.03 5.86 2.80
C ASN A 144 4.66 6.44 2.46
N TRP A 145 3.62 5.61 2.37
CA TRP A 145 2.27 6.09 2.14
C TRP A 145 1.77 6.84 3.36
N PRO A 146 1.28 8.09 3.21
CA PRO A 146 0.73 8.84 4.33
C PRO A 146 -0.45 8.07 4.90
N ALA A 147 -0.41 7.79 6.20
CA ALA A 147 -1.54 7.15 6.88
C ALA A 147 -2.77 8.06 6.71
N PRO A 148 -3.94 7.51 6.34
CA PRO A 148 -5.19 8.24 6.47
C PRO A 148 -5.31 8.78 7.90
N ASP A 149 -5.42 10.10 8.06
CA ASP A 149 -5.84 10.69 9.32
C ASP A 149 -7.14 9.97 9.73
N ARG A 150 -7.22 9.46 10.96
CA ARG A 150 -8.33 8.56 11.38
C ARG A 150 -9.72 9.17 11.20
N GLU A 151 -9.84 10.50 11.14
CA GLU A 151 -11.10 11.22 10.86
C GLU A 151 -11.39 11.44 9.36
N ALA A 152 -10.38 11.42 8.50
CA ALA A 152 -10.50 11.69 7.06
C ALA A 152 -10.86 10.44 6.24
N SER A 153 -11.65 9.52 6.79
CA SER A 153 -11.99 8.25 6.12
C SER A 153 -12.80 8.42 4.83
N GLU A 154 -13.43 9.59 4.60
CA GLU A 154 -14.05 9.96 3.32
C GLU A 154 -13.08 10.60 2.30
N LEU A 155 -11.96 11.18 2.76
CA LEU A 155 -11.02 11.97 1.94
C LEU A 155 -9.67 11.28 1.67
N ALA A 156 -9.26 10.33 2.51
CA ALA A 156 -7.96 9.66 2.38
C ALA A 156 -7.83 8.74 1.15
N PHE A 157 -8.96 8.48 0.48
CA PHE A 157 -9.05 7.73 -0.76
C PHE A 157 -9.44 8.61 -1.96
N ALA A 158 -9.43 9.94 -1.80
CA ALA A 158 -9.60 10.85 -2.92
C ALA A 158 -8.35 10.86 -3.81
N PRO A 159 -8.50 11.06 -5.14
CA PRO A 159 -7.36 11.16 -6.04
C PRO A 159 -6.43 12.30 -5.59
N GLN A 160 -5.14 11.98 -5.41
CA GLN A 160 -4.14 12.88 -4.82
C GLN A 160 -3.80 14.15 -5.63
N HIS A 161 -4.62 14.53 -6.62
CA HIS A 161 -4.34 15.63 -7.54
C HIS A 161 -5.35 16.78 -7.46
N GLY A 162 -6.22 16.81 -6.45
CA GLY A 162 -6.87 18.06 -6.07
C GLY A 162 -5.81 19.07 -5.64
N LYS A 163 -5.57 20.10 -6.46
CA LYS A 163 -4.58 21.19 -6.27
C LYS A 163 -4.20 21.33 -4.80
N MET A 164 -2.98 20.90 -4.45
CA MET A 164 -2.40 21.18 -3.14
C MET A 164 -2.52 22.68 -2.90
N LYS A 165 -3.46 23.11 -2.06
CA LYS A 165 -3.32 24.40 -1.39
C LYS A 165 -2.01 24.25 -0.64
N ARG A 166 -0.99 25.02 -1.03
CA ARG A 166 0.27 25.13 -0.29
C ARG A 166 -0.10 25.24 1.19
N LEU A 167 0.14 24.18 1.94
CA LEU A 167 0.09 24.26 3.38
C LEU A 167 1.19 25.26 3.71
N ALA A 168 0.83 26.38 4.33
CA ALA A 168 1.81 27.32 4.84
C ALA A 168 2.83 26.53 5.68
N PRO A 169 4.14 26.83 5.59
CA PRO A 169 5.14 26.13 6.37
C PRO A 169 4.68 26.11 7.83
N HIS A 170 4.54 24.90 8.39
CA HIS A 170 4.14 24.73 9.78
C HIS A 170 5.06 25.59 10.65
N ALA A 171 4.44 26.50 11.42
CA ALA A 171 5.15 27.25 12.44
C ALA A 171 5.92 26.26 13.33
N PRO A 172 7.17 26.58 13.72
CA PRO A 172 8.00 25.64 14.46
C PRO A 172 7.31 25.22 15.76
N VAL A 173 7.11 23.92 15.91
CA VAL A 173 6.62 23.29 17.14
C VAL A 173 7.64 23.57 18.25
N GLN A 174 7.26 24.39 19.23
CA GLN A 174 8.08 24.60 20.42
C GLN A 174 8.08 23.34 21.28
N ARG A 175 9.20 22.61 21.26
CA ARG A 175 9.46 21.57 22.25
C ARG A 175 10.15 22.23 23.45
N ASN A 176 9.39 22.39 24.52
CA ASN A 176 9.83 22.81 25.86
C ASN A 176 10.19 24.29 26.05
N GLY A 177 9.20 25.20 25.97
CA GLY A 177 9.02 26.36 26.87
C GLY A 177 10.20 27.28 27.24
N ARG A 178 11.32 27.26 26.52
CA ARG A 178 12.43 28.21 26.63
C ARG A 178 12.61 28.90 25.28
N PRO A 179 12.74 30.24 25.24
CA PRO A 179 13.06 30.90 23.99
C PRO A 179 14.41 30.39 23.48
N MET A 180 14.43 29.97 22.21
CA MET A 180 15.65 29.63 21.50
C MET A 180 16.50 30.91 21.41
N ALA A 181 17.71 30.89 21.94
CA ALA A 181 18.63 32.03 21.78
C ALA A 181 18.87 32.24 20.28
N ALA A 182 18.83 33.50 19.83
CA ALA A 182 19.11 33.86 18.45
C ALA A 182 20.51 33.36 18.07
N ASP A 183 20.64 32.80 16.86
CA ASP A 183 21.93 32.42 16.28
C ASP A 183 22.77 33.71 16.18
N PRO A 184 23.96 33.79 16.82
CA PRO A 184 24.76 35.01 16.87
C PRO A 184 25.36 35.42 15.52
N ASP A 185 25.20 34.58 14.49
CA ASP A 185 25.63 34.86 13.13
C ASP A 185 24.52 35.60 12.35
N PRO A 186 24.68 36.92 12.10
CA PRO A 186 23.65 37.72 11.44
C PRO A 186 23.45 37.32 9.96
N GLU A 187 24.46 36.77 9.28
CA GLU A 187 24.36 36.40 7.86
C GLU A 187 23.43 35.20 7.64
N ARG A 188 23.40 34.28 8.62
CA ARG A 188 22.56 33.08 8.59
C ARG A 188 21.08 33.39 8.83
N ASN A 189 20.80 34.41 9.63
CA ASN A 189 19.43 34.89 9.87
C ASN A 189 18.86 35.59 8.63
N GLU A 190 19.69 36.30 7.86
CA GLU A 190 19.25 36.98 6.64
C GLU A 190 18.95 36.00 5.49
N PHE A 191 19.71 34.90 5.40
CA PHE A 191 19.47 33.85 4.40
C PHE A 191 18.14 33.12 4.61
N CYS A 192 17.81 32.77 5.87
CA CYS A 192 16.53 32.13 6.22
C CYS A 192 15.32 33.05 6.01
N ALA A 193 15.47 34.36 6.22
CA ALA A 193 14.38 35.31 6.02
C ALA A 193 14.02 35.55 4.54
N LYS A 194 14.97 35.36 3.62
CA LYS A 194 14.76 35.53 2.17
C LYS A 194 14.20 34.29 1.46
N THR A 195 14.15 33.14 2.14
CA THR A 195 13.71 31.86 1.57
C THR A 195 12.41 31.30 2.18
N ALA A 196 11.78 32.04 3.09
CA ALA A 196 10.50 31.68 3.73
C ALA A 196 9.28 32.30 3.03
#